data_AF-A0A662TH35-F1
#
_entry.id   AF-A0A662TH35-F1
#
_cell.length_a   1.000
_cell.length_b   1.000
_cell.length_c   1.000
_cell.angle_alpha   90.00
_cell.angle_beta   90.00
_cell.angle_gamma   90.00
#
_symmetry.space_group_name_H-M   'P 1'
#
loop_
_entity.id
_entity.type
_entity.pdbx_description
1 polymer ?
#
loop_
_entity_poly.entity_id
_entity_poly.type
_entity_poly.pdbx_seq_one_letter_code
_entity_poly.pdbx_strand_id
1 'polypeptide(L)'
;MKKYPYTSLLLLLVVLSLLQPAYTQSMKIISKPDPPPKGIVGSYYKVTFTTNTGYIMDRWESSPENPVPGLRFSKMDHVASITLSGEPTKAGTFTFTLKAYYKRELVAQRSFT
;
A
#
# COMPACT_ATOMS: atom_id res chain seq x y z
N MET A 1 3.40 -20.13 -58.24
CA MET A 1 2.61 -19.90 -57.01
C MET A 1 3.40 -20.46 -55.83
N LYS A 2 4.03 -19.61 -55.01
CA LYS A 2 4.77 -20.02 -53.81
C LYS A 2 3.75 -20.28 -52.69
N LYS A 3 3.63 -21.54 -52.24
CA LYS A 3 2.80 -21.93 -51.09
C LYS A 3 3.57 -21.60 -49.81
N TYR A 4 3.16 -20.56 -49.10
CA TYR A 4 3.61 -20.32 -47.73
C TYR A 4 2.81 -21.25 -46.79
N PRO A 5 3.46 -22.13 -46.00
CA PRO A 5 2.73 -23.00 -45.09
C PRO A 5 2.20 -22.19 -43.90
N TYR A 6 0.88 -22.20 -43.71
CA TYR A 6 0.14 -21.53 -42.63
C TYR A 6 0.63 -21.87 -41.22
N THR A 7 1.41 -22.94 -41.06
CA THR A 7 2.04 -23.35 -39.79
C THR A 7 3.10 -22.38 -39.29
N SER A 8 3.76 -21.61 -40.16
CA SER A 8 4.79 -20.64 -39.75
C SER A 8 4.21 -19.32 -39.23
N LEU A 9 2.97 -18.97 -39.62
CA LEU A 9 2.30 -17.74 -39.16
C LEU A 9 1.63 -17.94 -37.79
N LEU A 10 1.12 -19.15 -37.53
CA LEU A 10 0.51 -19.51 -36.24
C LEU A 10 1.54 -19.57 -35.10
N LEU A 11 2.78 -19.99 -35.41
CA LEU A 11 3.86 -20.00 -34.42
C LEU A 11 4.39 -18.59 -34.08
N LEU A 12 4.33 -17.64 -35.02
CA LEU A 12 4.75 -16.26 -34.76
C LEU A 12 3.75 -15.48 -33.89
N LEU A 13 2.44 -15.78 -34.03
CA LEU A 13 1.38 -15.15 -33.21
C LEU A 13 1.37 -15.65 -31.75
N VAL A 14 1.77 -16.90 -31.49
CA VAL A 14 1.83 -17.45 -30.12
C VAL A 14 3.04 -16.92 -29.35
N VAL A 15 4.17 -16.64 -30.02
CA VAL A 15 5.35 -16.05 -29.35
C VAL A 15 5.14 -14.56 -29.06
N LEU A 16 4.35 -13.84 -29.86
CA LEU A 16 4.03 -12.42 -29.61
C LEU A 16 3.04 -12.21 -28.44
N SER A 17 2.31 -13.25 -28.02
CA SER A 17 1.42 -13.21 -26.85
C SER A 17 2.12 -13.34 -25.49
N LEU A 18 3.44 -13.53 -25.44
CA LEU A 18 4.21 -13.63 -24.18
C LEU A 18 4.94 -12.35 -23.77
N LEU A 19 4.88 -11.27 -24.56
CA LEU A 19 5.18 -9.93 -24.03
C LEU A 19 3.91 -9.36 -23.38
N GLN A 20 3.47 -10.00 -22.29
CA GLN A 20 2.72 -9.23 -21.30
C GLN A 20 3.70 -8.16 -20.79
N PRO A 21 3.42 -6.85 -20.93
CA PRO A 21 4.21 -5.89 -20.18
C PRO A 21 4.03 -6.31 -18.73
N ALA A 22 5.15 -6.64 -18.06
CA ALA A 22 5.15 -6.79 -16.62
C ALA A 22 4.54 -5.49 -16.10
N TYR A 23 3.29 -5.57 -15.64
CA TYR A 23 2.59 -4.44 -15.07
C TYR A 23 3.31 -4.17 -13.76
N THR A 24 4.38 -3.38 -13.79
CA THR A 24 5.03 -2.85 -12.60
C THR A 24 4.07 -1.80 -12.06
N GLN A 25 2.98 -2.27 -11.45
CA GLN A 25 2.06 -1.38 -10.77
C GLN A 25 2.83 -0.80 -9.58
N SER A 26 3.07 0.51 -9.61
CA SER A 26 3.78 1.18 -8.53
C SER A 26 3.05 0.96 -7.21
N MET A 27 3.81 0.56 -6.20
CA MET A 27 3.27 0.30 -4.87
C MET A 27 2.89 1.62 -4.20
N LYS A 28 1.68 1.66 -3.62
CA LYS A 28 1.10 2.84 -2.97
C LYS A 28 0.50 2.43 -1.64
N ILE A 29 0.59 3.31 -0.64
CA ILE A 29 -0.11 3.15 0.63
C ILE A 29 -1.51 3.75 0.49
N ILE A 30 -2.53 2.99 0.89
CA ILE A 30 -3.93 3.37 0.90
C ILE A 30 -4.50 3.24 2.32
N SER A 31 -5.45 4.10 2.67
CA SER A 31 -6.19 3.99 3.93
C SER A 31 -7.57 3.37 3.71
N LYS A 32 -8.15 2.81 4.77
CA LYS A 32 -9.50 2.26 4.80
C LYS A 32 -10.22 2.77 6.06
N PRO A 33 -11.17 3.70 5.92
CA PRO A 33 -11.57 4.39 4.68
C PRO A 33 -10.50 5.37 4.15
N ASP A 34 -10.60 5.79 2.88
CA ASP A 34 -9.74 6.80 2.22
C ASP A 34 -10.62 7.99 1.75
N PRO A 35 -10.38 9.23 2.21
CA PRO A 35 -9.39 9.63 3.21
C PRO A 35 -9.74 9.09 4.62
N PRO A 36 -8.77 9.06 5.56
CA PRO A 36 -9.05 8.73 6.95
C PRO A 36 -10.18 9.60 7.52
N PRO A 37 -11.05 9.04 8.37
CA PRO A 37 -12.10 9.83 8.98
C PRO A 37 -11.50 10.83 9.97
N LYS A 38 -12.21 11.93 10.25
CA LYS A 38 -11.84 12.85 11.33
C LYS A 38 -12.12 12.18 12.69
N GLY A 39 -11.15 12.22 13.60
CA GLY A 39 -11.33 11.75 14.97
C GLY A 39 -12.06 12.76 15.85
N ILE A 40 -12.75 12.26 16.90
CA ILE A 40 -13.33 13.07 17.98
C ILE A 40 -12.57 12.71 19.27
N VAL A 41 -12.18 13.71 20.05
CA VAL A 41 -11.49 13.50 21.33
C VAL A 41 -12.35 12.66 22.27
N GLY A 42 -11.75 11.63 22.88
CA GLY A 42 -12.44 10.71 23.80
C GLY A 42 -13.41 9.72 23.12
N SER A 43 -13.49 9.71 21.79
CA SER A 43 -14.28 8.71 21.05
C SER A 43 -13.35 7.70 20.39
N TYR A 44 -13.75 6.44 20.39
CA TYR A 44 -12.96 5.39 19.74
C TYR A 44 -12.80 5.67 18.24
N TYR A 45 -11.55 5.61 17.81
CA TYR A 45 -11.11 5.84 16.44
C TYR A 45 -10.39 4.61 15.89
N LYS A 46 -10.59 4.34 14.60
CA LYS A 46 -9.90 3.26 13.88
C LYS A 46 -9.79 3.57 12.39
N VAL A 47 -8.57 3.45 11.86
CA VAL A 47 -8.29 3.46 10.43
C VAL A 47 -7.23 2.41 10.11
N THR A 48 -7.37 1.72 8.97
CA THR A 48 -6.41 0.70 8.53
C THR A 48 -5.66 1.18 7.30
N PHE A 49 -4.34 0.97 7.29
CA PHE A 49 -3.47 1.25 6.15
C PHE A 49 -2.96 -0.06 5.57
N THR A 50 -2.90 -0.13 4.25
CA THR A 50 -2.32 -1.24 3.51
C THR A 50 -1.70 -0.71 2.23
N THR A 51 -0.97 -1.56 1.52
CA THR A 51 -0.53 -1.22 0.17
C THR A 51 -1.57 -1.67 -0.85
N ASN A 52 -1.60 -1.05 -2.03
CA ASN A 52 -2.52 -1.44 -3.11
C ASN A 52 -2.30 -2.88 -3.61
N THR A 53 -1.14 -3.49 -3.33
CA THR A 53 -0.85 -4.89 -3.68
C THR A 53 -1.23 -5.87 -2.58
N GLY A 54 -1.40 -5.42 -1.32
CA GLY A 54 -1.71 -6.28 -0.18
C GLY A 54 -0.59 -7.23 0.24
N TYR A 55 0.62 -7.06 -0.28
CA TYR A 55 1.76 -7.90 0.11
C TYR A 55 2.15 -7.69 1.57
N ILE A 56 2.71 -8.74 2.19
CA ILE A 56 3.33 -8.64 3.51
C ILE A 56 4.59 -7.79 3.39
N MET A 57 4.62 -6.69 4.14
CA MET A 57 5.78 -5.81 4.23
C MET A 57 6.71 -6.32 5.32
N ASP A 58 8.02 -6.15 5.14
CA ASP A 58 8.99 -6.45 6.21
C ASP A 58 8.77 -5.52 7.40
N ARG A 59 8.53 -4.23 7.10
CA ARG A 59 8.38 -3.19 8.12
C ARG A 59 7.55 -2.04 7.61
N TRP A 60 6.73 -1.50 8.49
CA TRP A 60 6.12 -0.18 8.36
C TRP A 60 6.79 0.80 9.32
N GLU A 61 6.92 2.06 8.91
CA GLU A 61 7.37 3.14 9.78
C GLU A 61 6.41 4.33 9.69
N SER A 62 6.22 5.04 10.80
CA SER A 62 5.53 6.32 10.84
C SER A 62 6.50 7.41 11.27
N SER A 63 6.42 8.57 10.62
CA SER A 63 7.11 9.78 11.05
C SER A 63 6.09 10.91 11.27
N PRO A 64 5.89 11.37 12.51
CA PRO A 64 6.45 10.83 13.76
C PRO A 64 5.88 9.43 14.11
N GLU A 65 6.56 8.69 15.01
CA GLU A 65 6.20 7.31 15.39
C GLU A 65 4.79 7.20 16.02
N ASN A 66 4.44 8.18 16.85
CA ASN A 66 3.13 8.29 17.51
C ASN A 66 2.44 9.59 17.06
N PRO A 67 1.81 9.61 15.87
CA PRO A 67 1.41 10.85 15.22
C PRO A 67 0.20 11.54 15.84
N VAL A 68 -0.66 10.79 16.52
CA VAL A 68 -1.86 11.33 17.16
C VAL A 68 -1.87 10.91 18.63
N PRO A 69 -1.91 11.86 19.59
CA PRO A 69 -2.02 11.54 21.01
C PRO A 69 -3.24 10.65 21.30
N GLY A 70 -3.02 9.56 22.02
CA GLY A 70 -4.06 8.57 22.36
C GLY A 70 -4.30 7.48 21.31
N LEU A 71 -3.72 7.59 20.11
CA LEU A 71 -3.77 6.53 19.10
C LEU A 71 -2.44 5.77 19.03
N ARG A 72 -2.52 4.49 18.69
CA ARG A 72 -1.37 3.61 18.49
C ARG A 72 -1.54 2.78 17.22
N PHE A 73 -0.43 2.52 16.54
CA PHE A 73 -0.41 1.53 15.47
C PHE A 73 -0.44 0.12 16.05
N SER A 74 -1.11 -0.80 15.36
CA SER A 74 -0.94 -2.24 15.55
C SER A 74 0.49 -2.67 15.20
N LYS A 75 0.80 -3.96 15.36
CA LYS A 75 2.08 -4.55 14.91
C LYS A 75 2.46 -4.05 13.51
N MET A 76 3.70 -3.54 13.37
CA MET A 76 4.19 -2.89 12.14
C MET A 76 5.22 -3.73 11.37
N ASP A 77 5.72 -4.83 11.94
CA ASP A 77 6.71 -5.70 11.32
C ASP A 77 6.07 -6.97 10.75
N HIS A 78 6.48 -7.37 9.55
CA HIS A 78 6.04 -8.59 8.87
C HIS A 78 4.51 -8.72 8.77
N VAL A 79 3.85 -7.65 8.31
CA VAL A 79 2.38 -7.58 8.14
C VAL A 79 1.98 -6.91 6.82
N ALA A 80 0.82 -7.30 6.28
CA ALA A 80 0.24 -6.71 5.07
C ALA A 80 -0.52 -5.39 5.32
N SER A 81 -0.95 -5.16 6.56
CA SER A 81 -1.72 -3.98 6.95
C SER A 81 -1.45 -3.61 8.41
N ILE A 82 -1.54 -2.32 8.69
CA ILE A 82 -1.43 -1.74 10.03
C ILE A 82 -2.69 -0.95 10.35
N THR A 83 -3.10 -0.92 11.61
CA THR A 83 -4.27 -0.16 12.06
C THR A 83 -3.83 0.91 13.06
N LEU A 84 -4.19 2.17 12.82
CA LEU A 84 -4.09 3.24 13.82
C LEU A 84 -5.42 3.32 14.57
N SER A 85 -5.40 3.09 15.88
CA SER A 85 -6.62 3.06 16.69
C SER A 85 -6.39 3.48 18.13
N GLY A 86 -7.49 3.77 18.83
CA GLY A 86 -7.49 4.26 20.20
C GLY A 86 -8.49 5.40 20.37
N GLU A 87 -8.37 6.15 21.47
CA GLU A 87 -9.17 7.34 21.72
C GLU A 87 -8.27 8.57 21.63
N PRO A 88 -8.50 9.50 20.68
CA PRO A 88 -7.71 10.72 20.60
C PRO A 88 -7.80 11.51 21.91
N THR A 89 -6.67 11.95 22.45
CA THR A 89 -6.64 12.69 23.73
C THR A 89 -6.43 14.20 23.58
N LYS A 90 -6.10 14.66 22.37
CA LYS A 90 -5.86 16.07 22.08
C LYS A 90 -6.48 16.45 20.74
N ALA A 91 -7.25 17.55 20.72
CA ALA A 91 -7.77 18.12 19.49
C ALA A 91 -6.64 18.79 18.69
N GLY A 92 -6.71 18.70 17.37
CA GLY A 92 -5.74 19.33 16.46
C GLY A 92 -5.71 18.65 15.11
N THR A 93 -4.91 19.22 14.21
CA THR A 93 -4.56 18.62 12.92
C THR A 93 -3.19 17.97 13.07
N PHE A 94 -3.08 16.68 12.77
CA PHE A 94 -1.84 15.92 12.93
C PHE A 94 -1.42 15.33 11.59
N THR A 95 -0.28 15.76 11.07
CA THR A 95 0.28 15.21 9.84
C THR A 95 1.33 14.17 10.14
N PHE A 96 1.35 13.09 9.36
CA PHE A 96 2.36 12.05 9.46
C PHE A 96 2.62 11.38 8.13
N THR A 97 3.82 10.82 7.98
CA THR A 97 4.21 10.06 6.79
C THR A 97 4.37 8.60 7.15
N LEU A 98 3.61 7.74 6.48
CA LEU A 98 3.82 6.30 6.53
C LEU A 98 4.80 5.88 5.43
N LYS A 99 5.68 4.94 5.78
CA LYS A 99 6.62 4.28 4.88
C LYS A 99 6.42 2.77 4.97
N ALA A 100 6.45 2.09 3.84
CA ALA A 100 6.36 0.64 3.74
C ALA A 100 7.66 0.09 3.11
N TYR A 101 8.24 -0.91 3.76
CA TYR A 101 9.49 -1.55 3.34
C TYR A 101 9.25 -2.99 2.93
N TYR A 102 9.80 -3.39 1.79
CA TYR A 102 9.77 -4.76 1.30
C TYR A 102 11.19 -5.17 0.87
N LYS A 103 11.66 -6.33 1.36
CA LYS A 103 13.06 -6.76 1.26
C LYS A 103 14.06 -5.70 1.74
N ARG A 104 13.71 -4.97 2.80
CA ARG A 104 14.43 -3.80 3.36
C ARG A 104 14.52 -2.57 2.44
N GLU A 105 13.88 -2.57 1.29
CA GLU A 105 13.81 -1.41 0.39
C GLU A 105 12.54 -0.60 0.67
N LEU A 106 12.65 0.73 0.64
CA LEU A 106 11.48 1.61 0.70
C LEU A 106 10.70 1.48 -0.62
N VAL A 107 9.52 0.86 -0.57
CA VAL A 107 8.71 0.58 -1.76
C VAL A 107 7.51 1.51 -1.90
N ALA A 108 7.04 2.10 -0.80
CA ALA A 108 5.98 3.10 -0.82
C ALA A 108 6.08 4.05 0.37
N GLN A 109 5.65 5.30 0.16
CA GLN A 109 5.43 6.27 1.23
C GLN A 109 4.24 7.17 0.91
N ARG A 110 3.51 7.63 1.94
CA ARG A 110 2.39 8.58 1.78
C ARG A 110 2.19 9.39 3.06
N SER A 111 1.93 10.68 2.90
CA SER A 111 1.54 11.56 4.00
C SER A 111 0.02 11.57 4.19
N PHE A 112 -0.41 11.64 5.45
CA PHE A 112 -1.78 11.69 5.91
C PHE A 112 -1.97 12.85 6.88
N THR A 113 -3.22 13.29 7.03
CA THR A 113 -3.68 14.39 7.88
C THR A 113 -4.96 13.99 8.59
#